data_AF-A0A5D0UPR3-F1
#
_entry.id   AF-A0A5D0UPR3-F1
#
_cell.length_a   1.000
_cell.length_b   1.000
_cell.length_c   1.000
_cell.angle_alpha   90.00
_cell.angle_beta   90.00
_cell.angle_gamma   90.00
#
_symmetry.space_group_name_H-M   'P 1'
#
loop_
_entity.id
_entity.type
_entity.pdbx_description
1 polymer ?
#
loop_
_entity_poly.entity_id
_entity_poly.type
_entity_poly.pdbx_seq_one_letter_code
_entity_poly.pdbx_strand_id
1 'polypeptide(L)' 'MTATLNDVTPRKKPEPSAEEQAAAELVRLAREQGLSLTGPDGLLKQLTKTVLETALNEEMTEHLGYEKHDPAGAG' A
#
# COMPACT_ATOMS: atom_id res chain seq x y z
N MET A 1 50.03 27.36 6.95
CA MET A 1 49.53 26.07 6.47
C MET A 1 48.02 26.04 6.70
N THR A 2 47.23 26.42 5.69
CA THR A 2 45.77 26.37 5.73
C THR A 2 45.31 25.21 4.86
N ALA A 3 44.87 24.12 5.49
CA ALA A 3 44.21 23.02 4.78
C ALA A 3 42.71 23.10 5.08
N THR A 4 41.95 23.60 4.11
CA THR A 4 40.50 23.44 4.03
C THR A 4 40.23 22.35 3.00
N LEU A 5 39.55 21.28 3.38
CA LEU A 5 38.87 20.37 2.45
C LEU A 5 37.56 19.91 3.10
N ASN A 6 36.49 20.64 2.81
CA ASN A 6 35.11 20.21 3.00
C ASN A 6 34.64 19.59 1.69
N ASP A 7 34.80 18.27 1.55
CA ASP A 7 34.12 17.52 0.50
C ASP A 7 32.75 17.08 1.04
N VAL A 8 31.71 17.85 0.72
CA VAL A 8 30.32 17.44 0.93
C VAL A 8 29.74 17.16 -0.45
N THR A 9 29.92 15.93 -0.93
CA THR A 9 29.19 15.42 -2.10
C THR A 9 27.69 15.52 -1.84
N PRO A 10 26.88 16.09 -2.75
CA PRO A 10 25.44 16.20 -2.56
C PRO A 10 24.82 14.81 -2.56
N ARG A 11 24.20 14.42 -1.45
CA ARG A 11 23.42 13.16 -1.37
C ARG A 11 22.22 13.28 -2.31
N LYS A 12 22.22 12.50 -3.39
CA LYS A 12 21.04 12.33 -4.26
C LYS A 12 19.90 11.77 -3.41
N LYS A 13 18.74 12.44 -3.39
CA LYS A 13 17.56 11.90 -2.71
C LYS A 13 17.20 10.57 -3.39
N PRO A 14 16.93 9.50 -2.63
CA PRO A 14 16.49 8.24 -3.20
C PRO A 14 15.19 8.46 -3.98
N GLU A 15 15.07 7.80 -5.13
CA GLU A 15 13.82 7.76 -5.88
C GLU A 15 12.74 7.07 -5.03
N PRO A 16 11.48 7.54 -5.07
CA PRO A 16 10.42 6.94 -4.28
C PRO A 16 10.16 5.49 -4.73
N SER A 17 9.84 4.63 -3.77
CA SER A 17 9.52 3.23 -4.04
C SER A 17 8.20 3.10 -4.82
N ALA A 18 7.96 1.91 -5.39
CA ALA A 18 6.70 1.65 -6.09
C ALA A 18 5.49 1.79 -5.15
N GLU A 19 5.64 1.40 -3.89
CA GLU A 19 4.63 1.53 -2.84
C GLU A 19 4.36 2.99 -2.49
N GLU A 20 5.41 3.82 -2.39
CA GLU A 20 5.27 5.26 -2.15
C GLU A 20 4.55 5.95 -3.31
N GLN A 21 4.87 5.58 -4.55
CA GLN A 21 4.20 6.08 -5.74
C GLN A 21 2.72 5.66 -5.77
N ALA A 22 2.42 4.40 -5.48
CA ALA A 22 1.05 3.90 -5.40
C ALA A 22 0.24 4.60 -4.30
N ALA A 23 0.83 4.82 -3.13
CA ALA A 23 0.19 5.54 -2.04
C ALA A 23 -0.12 6.99 -2.41
N ALA A 24 0.81 7.68 -3.09
CA ALA A 24 0.59 9.04 -3.57
C ALA A 24 -0.58 9.11 -4.57
N GLU A 25 -0.67 8.13 -5.47
CA GLU A 25 -1.76 8.05 -6.45
C GLU A 25 -3.12 7.77 -5.79
N LEU A 26 -3.18 6.86 -4.82
CA LEU A 26 -4.40 6.60 -4.04
C LEU A 26 -4.89 7.86 -3.30
N VAL A 27 -3.97 8.64 -2.71
CA VAL A 27 -4.29 9.91 -2.06
C VAL A 27 -4.80 10.94 -3.08
N ARG A 28 -4.20 11.01 -4.27
CA ARG A 28 -4.66 11.90 -5.35
C ARG A 28 -6.10 11.55 -5.76
N LEU A 29 -6.37 10.29 -6.06
CA LEU A 29 -7.69 9.81 -6.46
C LEU A 29 -8.75 10.05 -5.39
N ALA A 30 -8.43 9.80 -4.12
CA ALA A 30 -9.34 10.07 -3.01
C ALA A 30 -9.73 11.56 -2.95
N ARG A 31 -8.77 12.46 -3.13
CA ARG A 31 -9.04 13.91 -3.16
C ARG A 31 -9.93 14.31 -4.33
N GLU A 32 -9.69 13.76 -5.52
CA GLU A 32 -10.49 14.03 -6.71
C GLU A 32 -11.94 13.56 -6.57
N GLN A 33 -12.15 12.49 -5.80
CA GLN A 33 -13.47 11.95 -5.50
C GLN A 33 -14.14 12.63 -4.29
N GLY A 34 -13.48 13.60 -3.64
CA GLY A 34 -13.98 14.24 -2.42
C GLY A 34 -14.00 13.31 -1.20
N LEU A 35 -13.26 12.20 -1.25
CA LEU A 35 -13.14 11.24 -0.17
C LEU A 35 -12.19 11.78 0.92
N SER A 36 -12.64 11.77 2.17
CA SER A 36 -11.79 12.08 3.32
C SER A 36 -10.64 11.07 3.42
N LEU A 37 -9.43 11.52 3.75
CA LEU A 37 -8.31 10.59 3.95
C LEU A 37 -8.49 9.71 5.20
N THR A 38 -9.17 10.24 6.22
CA THR A 38 -9.44 9.60 7.51
C THR A 38 -10.94 9.62 7.82
N GLY A 39 -11.33 8.94 8.89
CA GLY A 39 -12.71 8.88 9.37
C GLY A 39 -13.43 7.57 9.01
N PRO A 40 -14.69 7.40 9.47
CA PRO A 40 -15.45 6.16 9.30
C PRO A 40 -15.64 5.72 7.85
N ASP A 41 -15.64 6.67 6.92
CA ASP A 41 -15.80 6.40 5.49
C ASP A 41 -14.57 6.87 4.70
N GLY A 42 -13.45 7.15 5.38
CA GLY A 42 -12.25 7.67 4.76
C GLY A 42 -11.38 6.59 4.12
N LEU A 43 -10.50 7.04 3.21
CA LEU A 43 -9.57 6.19 2.44
C LEU A 43 -8.81 5.20 3.32
N LEU A 44 -8.19 5.66 4.40
CA LEU A 44 -7.35 4.79 5.24
C LEU A 44 -8.16 3.67 5.91
N LYS A 45 -9.40 3.93 6.31
CA LYS A 45 -10.25 2.88 6.90
C LYS A 45 -10.65 1.85 5.85
N GLN A 46 -11.02 2.31 4.65
CA GLN A 46 -11.37 1.42 3.55
C GLN A 46 -10.18 0.58 3.09
N LEU A 47 -9.00 1.19 2.93
CA LEU A 47 -7.78 0.49 2.53
C LEU A 47 -7.40 -0.58 3.55
N THR A 48 -7.38 -0.26 4.84
CA THR A 48 -7.08 -1.25 5.89
C THR A 48 -8.07 -2.41 5.88
N LYS A 49 -9.38 -2.11 5.71
CA LYS A 49 -10.40 -3.16 5.59
C LYS A 49 -10.11 -4.07 4.40
N THR A 50 -9.89 -3.49 3.22
CA THR A 50 -9.62 -4.26 2.00
C THR A 50 -8.39 -5.14 2.14
N VAL A 51 -7.27 -4.61 2.66
CA VAL A 51 -6.04 -5.40 2.85
C VAL A 51 -6.28 -6.58 3.80
N LEU A 52 -6.98 -6.36 4.92
CA LEU A 52 -7.28 -7.44 5.87
C LEU A 52 -8.19 -8.51 5.26
N GLU A 53 -9.24 -8.11 4.53
CA GLU A 53 -10.17 -9.05 3.89
C GLU A 53 -9.50 -9.83 2.75
N THR A 54 -8.63 -9.19 1.97
CA THR A 54 -7.84 -9.85 0.92
C THR A 54 -6.87 -10.86 1.53
N ALA A 55 -6.08 -10.45 2.52
CA ALA A 55 -5.14 -11.35 3.18
C ALA A 55 -5.85 -12.56 3.81
N LEU A 56 -7.00 -12.34 4.46
CA LEU A 56 -7.79 -13.44 5.01
C LEU A 56 -8.30 -14.39 3.92
N ASN A 57 -8.78 -13.88 2.79
CA ASN A 57 -9.24 -14.74 1.69
C ASN A 57 -8.09 -15.57 1.11
N GLU A 58 -6.91 -14.97 0.91
CA GLU A 58 -5.72 -15.69 0.42
C GLU A 58 -5.31 -16.82 1.37
N GLU A 59 -5.26 -16.54 2.67
CA GLU A 59 -4.97 -17.55 3.72
C GLU A 59 -6.03 -18.68 3.72
N MET A 60 -7.30 -18.34 3.51
CA MET A 60 -8.37 -19.35 3.42
C MET A 60 -8.23 -20.22 2.18
N THR A 61 -7.93 -19.63 1.02
CA THR A 61 -7.68 -20.40 -0.21
C THR A 61 -6.48 -21.32 -0.04
N GLU A 62 -5.37 -20.83 0.53
CA GLU A 62 -4.19 -21.64 0.80
C GLU A 62 -4.51 -22.80 1.75
N HIS A 63 -5.27 -22.53 2.82
CA HIS A 63 -5.63 -23.54 3.81
C HIS A 63 -6.60 -24.61 3.27
N LEU A 64 -7.58 -24.21 2.46
CA LEU A 64 -8.60 -25.11 1.91
C LEU A 64 -8.12 -25.82 0.64
N GLY A 65 -7.14 -25.28 -0.06
CA GLY A 65 -6.64 -25.77 -1.34
C GLY A 65 -7.58 -25.49 -2.52
N TYR A 66 -8.62 -24.66 -2.32
CA TYR A 66 -9.55 -24.23 -3.35
C TYR A 66 -10.13 -22.85 -3.01
N GLU A 67 -10.55 -22.12 -4.04
CA GLU A 67 -11.08 -20.76 -3.92
C GLU A 67 -12.48 -20.74 -3.32
N LYS A 68 -12.88 -19.59 -2.78
CA LYS A 68 -14.26 -19.39 -2.33
C LYS A 68 -15.23 -19.59 -3.51
N HIS A 69 -16.21 -20.47 -3.32
CA HIS A 69 -17.18 -20.92 -4.34
C HIS A 69 -16.64 -21.91 -5.40
N ASP A 70 -15.45 -22.48 -5.20
CA ASP A 70 -14.96 -23.57 -6.06
C ASP A 70 -15.85 -24.83 -5.90
N PRO A 71 -16.31 -25.46 -7.01
CA PRO A 71 -17.01 -26.74 -6.98
C PRO A 71 -16.27 -27.85 -6.22
N ALA A 72 -14.93 -27.81 -6.17
CA ALA A 72 -14.12 -28.73 -5.39
C ALA A 72 -14.45 -28.71 -3.88
N GLY A 73 -15.01 -27.60 -3.38
CA GLY A 73 -15.44 -27.42 -2.00
C GLY A 73 -16.90 -27.77 -1.70
N ALA A 74 -17.68 -28.28 -2.68
CA ALA A 74 -19.12 -28.57 -2.52
C ALA A 74 -19.42 -30.03 -2.14
N GLY A 75 -18.42 -30.75 -1.61
CA GLY A 75 -18.50 -32.17 -1.21
C GLY A 75 -19.33 -32.43 0.05
#